data_AF-A0A2R6CN52-F1
#
_entry.id   AF-A0A2R6CN52-F1
#
_cell.length_a   1.000
_cell.length_b   1.000
_cell.length_c   1.000
_cell.angle_alpha   90.00
_cell.angle_beta   90.00
_cell.angle_gamma   90.00
#
_symmetry.space_group_name_H-M   'P 1'
#
loop_
_entity.id
_entity.type
_entity.pdbx_description
1 polymer ?
#
loop_
_entity_poly.entity_id
_entity_poly.type
_entity_poly.pdbx_seq_one_letter_code
_entity_poly.pdbx_strand_id
1 'polypeptide(L)'
;MGIYAVKTTASQEQTVADMIINREESSIHAALAPDSVTSYVMVEADDNSVFERILDEIPHARGVVEGQTSMAEVEHFLSPTPDVEGIAESDIVELIAGPFKG
;
A
#
# COMPACT_ATOMS: atom_id res chain seq x y z
N MET A 1 7.06 13.19 11.84
CA MET A 1 5.97 12.55 11.10
C MET A 1 6.38 12.42 9.66
N GLY A 2 6.30 11.22 9.10
CA GLY A 2 6.67 10.92 7.72
C GLY A 2 6.13 9.57 7.28
N ILE A 3 6.21 9.31 5.98
CA ILE A 3 5.80 8.03 5.38
C ILE A 3 7.04 7.19 5.17
N TYR A 4 6.99 5.94 5.62
CA TYR A 4 8.10 5.00 5.60
C TYR A 4 7.72 3.78 4.76
N ALA A 5 8.63 3.34 3.90
CA ALA A 5 8.44 2.11 3.14
C ALA A 5 9.02 0.92 3.92
N VAL A 6 8.15 0.04 4.39
CA VAL A 6 8.51 -1.24 5.03
C VAL A 6 8.60 -2.31 3.95
N LYS A 7 9.78 -2.92 3.80
CA LYS A 7 9.99 -4.06 2.89
C LYS A 7 9.24 -5.27 3.40
N THR A 8 8.58 -5.98 2.50
CA THR A 8 7.86 -7.21 2.80
C THR A 8 8.29 -8.35 1.89
N THR A 9 7.85 -9.57 2.20
CA THR A 9 7.82 -10.64 1.20
C THR A 9 6.71 -10.35 0.21
N ALA A 10 6.97 -10.53 -1.09
CA ALA A 10 5.97 -10.34 -2.14
C ALA A 10 4.68 -11.11 -1.81
N SER A 11 3.53 -10.46 -2.06
CA SER A 11 2.18 -10.99 -1.79
C SER A 11 1.81 -11.11 -0.30
N GLN A 12 2.62 -10.55 0.61
CA GLN A 12 2.32 -10.46 2.04
C GLN A 12 2.10 -9.01 2.53
N GLU A 13 1.96 -8.05 1.61
CA GLU A 13 1.85 -6.61 1.89
C GLU A 13 0.65 -6.32 2.81
N GLN A 14 -0.55 -6.78 2.45
CA GLN A 14 -1.74 -6.59 3.27
C GLN A 14 -1.59 -7.22 4.66
N THR A 15 -1.11 -8.47 4.72
CA THR A 15 -0.88 -9.19 5.98
C THR A 15 0.10 -8.44 6.90
N VAL A 16 1.18 -7.89 6.34
CA VAL A 16 2.14 -7.09 7.09
C VAL A 16 1.51 -5.77 7.56
N ALA A 17 0.77 -5.07 6.70
CA ALA A 17 0.07 -3.84 7.06
C ALA A 17 -0.90 -4.07 8.25
N ASP A 18 -1.68 -5.15 8.20
CA ASP A 18 -2.60 -5.51 9.28
C ASP A 18 -1.86 -5.83 10.59
N MET A 19 -0.74 -6.56 10.52
CA MET A 19 0.10 -6.86 11.70
C MET A 19 0.76 -5.62 12.30
N ILE A 20 1.07 -4.62 11.50
CA ILE A 20 1.60 -3.33 11.98
C ILE A 20 0.50 -2.57 12.72
N ILE A 21 -0.68 -2.42 12.10
CA ILE A 21 -1.79 -1.64 12.69
C ILE A 21 -2.36 -2.30 13.95
N ASN A 22 -2.48 -3.63 13.97
CA ASN A 22 -3.01 -4.37 15.14
C ASN A 22 -2.11 -4.32 16.38
N ARG A 23 -0.89 -3.74 16.29
CA ARG A 23 -0.05 -3.47 17.47
C ARG A 23 -0.48 -2.24 18.25
N GLU A 24 -1.31 -1.37 17.65
CA GLU A 24 -1.82 -0.16 18.31
C GLU A 24 -0.71 0.76 18.86
N GLU A 25 0.44 0.82 18.17
CA GLU A 25 1.53 1.74 18.52
C GLU A 25 1.07 3.18 18.35
N SER A 26 1.16 4.00 19.40
CA SER A 26 0.69 5.39 19.37
C SER A 26 1.45 6.30 18.40
N SER A 27 2.59 5.84 17.89
CA SER A 27 3.44 6.56 16.93
C SER A 27 3.16 6.16 15.48
N ILE A 28 2.26 5.20 15.24
CA ILE A 28 1.85 4.73 13.91
C ILE A 28 0.42 5.22 13.65
N HIS A 29 0.22 5.93 12.55
CA HIS A 29 -1.03 6.61 12.24
C HIS A 29 -1.82 5.89 11.14
N ALA A 30 -1.11 5.33 10.15
CA ALA A 30 -1.72 4.63 9.03
C ALA A 30 -0.76 3.62 8.39
N ALA A 31 -1.32 2.63 7.70
CA ALA A 31 -0.59 1.71 6.83
C ALA A 31 -1.36 1.53 5.53
N LEU A 32 -0.65 1.56 4.41
CA LEU A 32 -1.19 1.43 3.06
C LEU A 32 -0.42 0.34 2.31
N ALA A 33 -1.16 -0.64 1.81
CA ALA A 33 -0.67 -1.72 0.96
C ALA A 33 -1.44 -1.68 -0.37
N PRO A 34 -1.05 -0.83 -1.33
CA PRO A 34 -1.77 -0.73 -2.59
C PRO A 34 -1.42 -1.88 -3.53
N ASP A 35 -2.41 -2.43 -4.25
CA ASP A 35 -2.24 -3.58 -5.15
C ASP A 35 -1.19 -3.36 -6.25
N SER A 36 -0.97 -2.10 -6.64
CA SER A 36 0.02 -1.69 -7.64
C SER A 36 1.47 -1.74 -7.14
N VAL A 37 1.71 -1.93 -5.83
CA VAL A 37 3.05 -1.94 -5.23
C VAL A 37 3.35 -3.33 -4.67
N THR A 38 4.41 -3.95 -5.18
CA THR A 38 4.86 -5.26 -4.73
C THR A 38 6.02 -5.16 -3.75
N SER A 39 5.98 -5.97 -2.69
CA SER A 39 6.99 -6.12 -1.64
C SER A 39 7.23 -4.92 -0.73
N TYR A 40 6.28 -3.97 -0.67
CA TYR A 40 6.35 -2.82 0.23
C TYR A 40 5.00 -2.49 0.83
N VAL A 41 5.03 -1.98 2.06
CA VAL A 41 3.91 -1.32 2.74
C VAL A 41 4.35 0.08 3.10
N MET A 42 3.52 1.08 2.84
CA MET A 42 3.76 2.46 3.26
C MET A 42 3.14 2.66 4.63
N VAL A 43 3.93 3.12 5.60
CA VAL A 43 3.47 3.32 6.98
C VAL A 43 3.73 4.76 7.39
N GLU A 44 2.68 5.45 7.81
CA GLU A 44 2.77 6.79 8.38
C GLU A 44 3.10 6.68 9.86
N ALA A 45 4.20 7.31 10.28
CA ALA A 45 4.65 7.30 11.66
C ALA A 45 5.32 8.62 12.08
N ASP A 46 5.43 8.86 13.38
CA ASP A 46 6.11 10.04 13.93
C ASP A 46 7.62 10.07 13.60
N ASP A 47 8.28 8.93 13.74
CA ASP A 47 9.69 8.72 13.42
C ASP A 47 9.98 7.24 13.10
N ASN A 48 11.22 6.90 12.75
CA ASN A 48 11.59 5.55 12.33
C ASN A 48 11.88 4.58 13.50
N SER A 49 11.97 5.06 14.74
CA SER A 49 12.38 4.24 15.90
C SER A 49 11.35 3.18 16.26
N VAL A 50 10.07 3.39 15.93
CA VAL A 50 9.02 2.39 16.15
C VAL A 50 9.30 1.11 15.39
N PHE A 51 9.83 1.19 14.17
CA PHE A 51 10.09 0.02 13.32
C PHE A 51 11.22 -0.86 13.85
N GLU A 52 12.24 -0.28 14.47
CA GLU A 52 13.31 -1.05 15.12
C GLU A 52 12.79 -1.94 16.25
N ARG A 53 11.69 -1.53 16.90
CA ARG A 53 11.09 -2.26 18.01
C ARG A 53 10.11 -3.34 17.56
N ILE A 54 9.35 -3.10 16.49
CA ILE A 54 8.22 -3.96 16.12
C ILE A 54 8.50 -4.93 14.96
N LEU A 55 9.42 -4.60 14.04
CA LEU A 55 9.54 -5.36 12.79
C LEU A 55 10.05 -6.79 12.97
N ASP A 56 10.90 -7.04 13.97
CA ASP A 56 11.44 -8.38 14.25
C ASP A 56 10.36 -9.38 14.65
N GLU A 57 9.23 -8.89 15.15
CA GLU A 57 8.07 -9.69 15.54
C GLU A 57 6.98 -9.74 14.45
N ILE A 58 7.25 -9.20 13.26
CA ILE A 58 6.33 -9.19 12.13
C ILE A 58 6.86 -10.14 11.06
N PRO A 59 6.29 -11.36 10.97
CA PRO A 59 6.62 -12.27 9.89
C PRO A 59 6.50 -11.59 8.54
N HIS A 60 7.44 -11.91 7.65
CA HIS A 60 7.53 -11.36 6.30
C HIS A 60 7.94 -9.89 6.18
N ALA A 61 8.01 -9.11 7.25
CA ALA A 61 8.69 -7.82 7.22
C ALA A 61 10.21 -8.02 7.09
N ARG A 62 10.88 -7.17 6.32
CA ARG A 62 12.32 -7.27 5.98
C ARG A 62 13.09 -5.97 6.25
N GLY A 63 12.54 -5.10 7.09
CA GLY A 63 13.14 -3.81 7.46
C GLY A 63 12.51 -2.62 6.73
N VAL A 64 12.98 -1.43 7.06
CA VAL A 64 12.53 -0.15 6.48
C VAL A 64 13.54 0.30 5.42
N VAL A 65 13.06 0.91 4.33
CA VAL A 65 13.90 1.65 3.38
C VAL A 65 14.45 2.90 4.08
N GLU A 66 15.73 3.21 3.87
CA GLU A 66 16.31 4.44 4.42
C GLU A 66 15.64 5.68 3.83
N GLY A 67 15.32 6.64 4.70
CA GLY A 67 14.66 7.89 4.33
C GLY A 67 13.14 7.85 4.51
N GLN A 68 12.50 8.93 4.05
CA GLN A 68 11.05 9.11 4.07
C GLN A 68 10.55 9.33 2.65
N THR A 69 9.35 8.85 2.38
CA THR A 69 8.58 9.11 1.17
C THR A 69 7.71 10.35 1.38
N SER A 70 7.49 11.11 0.32
CA SER A 70 6.62 12.28 0.33
C SER A 70 5.16 11.92 0.09
N MET A 71 4.22 12.73 0.59
CA MET A 71 2.79 12.51 0.32
C MET A 71 2.46 12.52 -1.19
N ALA A 72 3.14 13.38 -1.97
CA ALA A 72 2.97 13.46 -3.43
C ALA A 72 3.28 12.12 -4.15
N GLU A 73 4.17 11.31 -3.60
CA GLU A 73 4.49 9.98 -4.14
C GLU A 73 3.45 8.93 -3.75
N VAL A 74 2.57 9.20 -2.77
CA VAL A 74 1.56 8.25 -2.27
C VAL A 74 0.15 8.59 -2.78
N GLU A 75 -0.13 9.85 -3.07
CA GLU A 75 -1.46 10.36 -3.47
C GLU A 75 -2.11 9.53 -4.60
N HIS A 76 -1.35 9.11 -5.59
CA HIS A 76 -1.87 8.36 -6.73
C HIS A 76 -2.37 6.95 -6.36
N PHE A 77 -1.96 6.40 -5.20
CA PHE A 77 -2.49 5.14 -4.67
C PHE A 77 -3.81 5.33 -3.90
N LEU A 78 -4.10 6.56 -3.43
CA LEU A 78 -5.31 6.89 -2.67
C LEU A 78 -6.51 7.19 -3.58
N SER A 79 -6.26 7.36 -4.88
CA SER A 79 -7.28 7.53 -5.91
C SER A 79 -7.08 6.48 -7.01
N PRO A 80 -7.36 5.19 -6.74
CA PRO A 80 -7.36 4.19 -7.79
C PRO A 80 -8.40 4.61 -8.84
N THR A 81 -7.96 4.79 -10.09
CA THR A 81 -8.88 5.04 -11.21
C THR A 81 -9.88 3.89 -11.27
N PRO A 82 -11.20 4.15 -11.14
CA PRO A 82 -12.22 3.12 -11.27
C PRO A 82 -12.16 2.50 -12.65
N ASP A 83 -12.25 1.16 -12.72
CA ASP A 83 -12.23 0.40 -13.99
C ASP A 83 -13.36 0.81 -14.96
N VAL A 84 -14.40 1.49 -14.45
CA VAL A 84 -15.60 1.92 -15.19
C VAL A 84 -15.85 3.43 -15.12
N GLU A 85 -14.86 4.22 -14.68
CA GLU A 85 -15.00 5.68 -14.74
C GLU A 85 -15.09 6.13 -16.21
N GLY A 86 -16.25 6.70 -16.58
CA GLY A 86 -16.48 7.26 -17.92
C GLY A 86 -17.39 6.43 -18.84
N ILE A 87 -18.09 5.40 -18.34
CA ILE A 87 -19.15 4.71 -19.10
C ILE A 87 -20.52 5.24 -18.69
N ALA A 88 -21.23 5.83 -19.64
CA ALA A 88 -22.61 6.28 -19.51
C ALA A 88 -23.57 5.41 -20.34
N GLU A 89 -24.87 5.53 -20.07
CA GLU A 89 -25.88 4.93 -20.94
C GLU A 89 -25.69 5.46 -22.38
N SER A 90 -25.68 4.54 -23.35
CA SER A 90 -25.46 4.78 -24.79
C SER A 90 -24.01 4.90 -25.26
N ASP A 91 -23.02 4.72 -24.38
CA ASP A 91 -21.63 4.66 -24.83
C ASP A 91 -21.34 3.40 -25.65
N ILE A 92 -20.55 3.56 -26.69
CA ILE A 92 -20.05 2.46 -27.51
C ILE A 92 -18.77 1.95 -26.83
N VAL A 93 -18.81 0.70 -26.36
CA VAL A 93 -17.69 0.03 -25.67
C VAL A 93 -17.20 -1.17 -26.48
N GLU A 94 -15.92 -1.51 -26.30
CA GLU A 94 -15.28 -2.68 -26.92
C GLU A 94 -14.94 -3.71 -25.85
N LEU A 95 -15.21 -5.00 -26.14
CA LEU A 95 -14.83 -6.09 -25.25
C LEU A 95 -13.36 -6.46 -25.48
N ILE A 96 -12.49 -6.15 -24.52
CA ILE A 96 -11.05 -6.39 -24.62
C ILE A 96 -10.61 -7.81 -24.20
N ALA A 97 -11.51 -8.61 -23.62
CA ALA A 97 -11.25 -9.95 -23.10
C ALA A 97 -12.47 -10.89 -23.21
N GLY A 98 -12.23 -12.20 -23.12
CA GLY A 98 -13.27 -13.23 -23.13
C GLY A 98 -13.71 -13.67 -24.54
N PRO A 99 -14.76 -14.52 -24.63
CA PRO A 99 -15.19 -15.15 -25.89
C PRO A 99 -15.64 -14.18 -26.98
N PHE A 100 -16.04 -12.97 -26.59
CA PHE A 100 -16.50 -11.90 -27.47
C PHE A 100 -15.45 -10.79 -27.62
N LYS A 101 -14.18 -11.10 -27.38
CA LYS A 101 -13.09 -10.15 -27.59
C LYS A 101 -13.03 -9.72 -29.06
N GLY A 102 -13.15 -8.42 -29.30
CA GLY A 102 -13.13 -7.78 -30.63
C GLY A 102 -14.38 -6.98 -30.93
#